data_AF-A0A847GGE5-F1
#
_entry.id   AF-A0A847GGE5-F1
#
_cell.length_a   1.000
_cell.length_b   1.000
_cell.length_c   1.000
_cell.angle_alpha   90.00
_cell.angle_beta   90.00
_cell.angle_gamma   90.00
#
_symmetry.space_group_name_H-M   'P 1'
#
loop_
_entity.id
_entity.type
_entity.pdbx_description
1 polymer ?
#
loop_
_entity_poly.entity_id
_entity_poly.type
_entity_poly.pdbx_seq_one_letter_code
_entity_poly.pdbx_strand_id
1 'polypeptide(L)'
;MKRVPLFALFLACLASSAIAQTETAKGVVYDDANGNGARDPGERGVSGVLVSNGMDIVKTDRGGNYQVPVSEDAIVFVIKPRGWMNPVGPGDSVPRFYHIHKPGGSPEMRHAGVPPTGPLPASIDFPLRRQKEGKRFKVLCMGDTQTRNVDEVQFLANGLLAELHGTDAVFGIVLGDNVFDDLSVFAPLVETMGGLGIPWRHVPGNHDHNHDAPTAAATDDTFERFFGPSHYSFNYGPVHFIVLNNIRHNVGKDGYHGGLGERQLAFLRNDLAHVSPGQLVVLLMHIPVMSLDDTRAL
;
A
#
# COMPACT_ATOMS: atom_id res chain seq x y z
N MET A 1 -22.53 -58.09 -45.51
CA MET A 1 -21.92 -57.61 -44.25
C MET A 1 -22.02 -56.10 -44.22
N LYS A 2 -22.71 -55.56 -43.19
CA LYS A 2 -23.16 -54.17 -43.10
C LYS A 2 -21.98 -53.24 -42.73
N ARG A 3 -21.91 -52.09 -43.40
CA ARG A 3 -20.95 -50.99 -43.13
C ARG A 3 -21.36 -50.27 -41.84
N VAL A 4 -20.41 -50.04 -40.93
CA VAL A 4 -20.59 -49.19 -39.74
C VAL A 4 -19.79 -47.90 -39.97
N PRO A 5 -20.40 -46.71 -39.91
CA PRO A 5 -19.66 -45.47 -40.01
C PRO A 5 -19.08 -45.10 -38.63
N LEU A 6 -17.80 -44.78 -38.61
CA LEU A 6 -17.08 -44.27 -37.45
C LEU A 6 -17.45 -42.79 -37.27
N PHE A 7 -18.29 -42.49 -36.26
CA PHE A 7 -18.60 -41.11 -35.87
C PHE A 7 -17.43 -40.56 -35.05
N ALA A 8 -16.65 -39.65 -35.63
CA ALA A 8 -15.63 -38.90 -34.90
C ALA A 8 -16.34 -37.85 -34.02
N LEU A 9 -16.29 -38.04 -32.71
CA LEU A 9 -16.79 -37.09 -31.72
C LEU A 9 -15.74 -35.96 -31.58
N PHE A 10 -15.99 -34.82 -32.22
CA PHE A 10 -15.20 -33.60 -32.01
C PHE A 10 -15.55 -33.03 -30.62
N LEU A 11 -14.67 -33.26 -29.65
CA LEU A 11 -14.76 -32.62 -28.34
C LEU A 11 -14.29 -31.16 -28.50
N ALA A 12 -15.23 -30.23 -28.61
CA ALA A 12 -14.91 -28.80 -28.58
C ALA A 12 -14.47 -28.42 -27.16
N CYS A 13 -13.16 -28.31 -26.93
CA CYS A 13 -12.62 -27.64 -25.76
C CYS A 13 -13.00 -26.15 -25.83
N LEU A 14 -14.10 -25.78 -25.18
CA LEU A 14 -14.39 -24.41 -24.82
C LEU A 14 -13.34 -23.99 -23.77
N ALA A 15 -12.31 -23.29 -24.23
CA ALA A 15 -11.44 -22.54 -23.33
C ALA A 15 -12.28 -21.41 -22.74
N SER A 16 -12.82 -21.64 -21.55
CA SER A 16 -13.41 -20.57 -20.74
C SER A 16 -12.27 -19.67 -20.28
N SER A 17 -12.01 -18.61 -21.02
CA SER A 17 -11.25 -17.47 -20.51
C SER A 17 -12.02 -16.95 -19.30
N ALA A 18 -11.54 -17.23 -18.09
CA ALA A 18 -12.06 -16.61 -16.88
C ALA A 18 -11.82 -15.10 -17.01
N ILE A 19 -12.86 -14.38 -17.40
CA ILE A 19 -12.88 -12.92 -17.26
C ILE A 19 -12.83 -12.69 -15.75
N ALA A 20 -11.72 -12.16 -15.24
CA ALA A 20 -11.62 -11.76 -13.85
C ALA A 20 -12.82 -10.86 -13.53
N GLN A 21 -13.70 -11.33 -12.66
CA GLN A 21 -14.92 -10.62 -12.32
C GLN A 21 -14.52 -9.35 -11.59
N THR A 22 -14.67 -8.20 -12.26
CA THR A 22 -14.36 -6.91 -11.66
C THR A 22 -15.57 -6.48 -10.84
N GLU A 23 -15.39 -6.43 -9.52
CA GLU A 23 -16.38 -5.86 -8.61
C GLU A 23 -16.20 -4.33 -8.51
N THR A 24 -17.13 -3.63 -7.86
CA THR A 24 -17.02 -2.19 -7.60
C THR A 24 -17.03 -1.95 -6.10
N ALA A 25 -15.87 -1.61 -5.56
CA ALA A 25 -15.74 -1.11 -4.20
C ALA A 25 -16.41 0.26 -4.10
N LYS A 26 -17.11 0.48 -2.99
CA LYS A 26 -17.77 1.74 -2.68
C LYS A 26 -17.65 2.05 -1.21
N GLY A 27 -17.73 3.32 -0.87
CA GLY A 27 -17.86 3.74 0.52
C GLY A 27 -17.75 5.24 0.69
N VAL A 28 -17.44 5.67 1.90
CA VAL A 28 -17.46 7.09 2.27
C VAL A 28 -16.16 7.49 2.97
N VAL A 29 -15.56 8.59 2.50
CA VAL A 29 -14.53 9.30 3.27
C VAL A 29 -15.23 10.33 4.15
N TYR A 30 -14.97 10.35 5.46
CA TYR A 30 -15.70 11.18 6.41
C TYR A 30 -14.78 11.87 7.44
N ASP A 31 -15.27 12.97 8.00
CA ASP A 31 -14.63 13.73 9.08
C ASP A 31 -14.93 13.01 10.40
N ASP A 32 -13.98 12.16 10.82
CA ASP A 32 -14.01 11.41 12.08
C ASP A 32 -13.71 12.37 13.23
N ALA A 33 -14.74 13.06 13.68
CA ALA A 33 -14.60 14.19 14.58
C ALA A 33 -14.24 13.74 16.00
N ASN A 34 -14.71 12.55 16.39
CA ASN A 34 -14.45 11.97 17.71
C ASN A 34 -13.19 11.06 17.73
N GLY A 35 -12.66 10.68 16.57
CA GLY A 35 -11.44 9.90 16.43
C GLY A 35 -11.60 8.42 16.76
N ASN A 36 -12.81 7.87 16.66
CA ASN A 36 -13.07 6.46 16.97
C ASN A 36 -12.91 5.52 15.75
N GLY A 37 -12.71 6.06 14.55
CA GLY A 37 -12.54 5.30 13.31
C GLY A 37 -13.82 4.63 12.78
N ALA A 38 -14.99 4.92 13.36
CA ALA A 38 -16.29 4.46 12.93
C ALA A 38 -17.14 5.65 12.50
N ARG A 39 -17.89 5.51 11.40
CA ARG A 39 -18.72 6.60 10.89
C ARG A 39 -19.97 6.76 11.74
N ASP A 40 -20.04 7.85 12.50
CA ASP A 40 -21.14 8.15 13.41
C ASP A 40 -22.22 9.08 12.81
N PRO A 41 -23.46 9.06 13.35
CA PRO A 41 -24.48 10.03 12.98
C PRO A 41 -24.00 11.48 13.18
N GLY A 42 -24.04 12.26 12.10
CA GLY A 42 -23.63 13.67 12.11
C GLY A 42 -22.20 13.90 11.60
N GLU A 43 -21.40 12.85 11.45
CA GLU A 43 -20.09 12.93 10.80
C GLU A 43 -20.26 13.14 9.30
N ARG A 44 -19.66 14.24 8.83
CA ARG A 44 -19.86 14.72 7.47
C ARG A 44 -18.90 14.00 6.54
N GLY A 45 -19.39 13.63 5.37
CA GLY A 45 -18.51 13.20 4.29
C GLY A 45 -17.53 14.31 3.88
N VAL A 46 -16.32 13.91 3.50
CA VAL A 46 -15.28 14.80 3.02
C VAL A 46 -15.26 14.77 1.51
N SER A 47 -15.67 15.88 0.90
CA SER A 47 -15.71 16.02 -0.55
C SER A 47 -14.35 16.25 -1.17
N GLY A 48 -14.16 15.75 -2.39
CA GLY A 48 -12.99 16.04 -3.18
C GLY A 48 -11.73 15.25 -2.80
N VAL A 49 -11.86 14.24 -1.94
CA VAL A 49 -10.77 13.35 -1.56
C VAL A 49 -10.52 12.33 -2.65
N LEU A 50 -9.26 12.03 -2.93
CA LEU A 50 -8.88 11.03 -3.92
C LEU A 50 -8.82 9.64 -3.26
N VAL A 51 -9.40 8.65 -3.94
CA VAL A 51 -9.40 7.24 -3.53
C VAL A 51 -8.89 6.41 -4.70
N SER A 52 -8.00 5.46 -4.43
CA SER A 52 -7.36 4.63 -5.44
C SER A 52 -7.50 3.15 -5.14
N ASN A 53 -7.48 2.33 -6.18
CA ASN A 53 -7.32 0.88 -6.10
C ASN A 53 -5.87 0.44 -6.43
N GLY A 54 -4.91 1.37 -6.45
CA GLY A 54 -3.52 1.14 -6.88
C GLY A 54 -3.27 1.28 -8.38
N MET A 55 -4.27 1.69 -9.17
CA MET A 55 -4.14 2.02 -10.59
C MET A 55 -5.02 3.22 -10.95
N ASP A 56 -6.32 3.09 -10.72
CA ASP A 56 -7.32 4.11 -10.95
C ASP A 56 -7.38 5.07 -9.76
N ILE A 57 -7.79 6.31 -10.02
CA ILE A 57 -8.06 7.31 -8.98
C ILE A 57 -9.43 7.93 -9.24
N VAL A 58 -10.27 7.91 -8.22
CA VAL A 58 -11.59 8.53 -8.22
C VAL A 58 -11.67 9.62 -7.15
N LYS A 59 -12.60 10.55 -7.31
CA LYS A 59 -12.79 11.68 -6.38
C LYS A 59 -14.11 11.54 -5.65
N THR A 60 -14.11 11.75 -4.33
CA THR A 60 -15.34 11.70 -3.54
C THR A 60 -16.30 12.82 -3.93
N ASP A 61 -17.60 12.51 -3.91
CA ASP A 61 -18.67 13.47 -4.18
C ASP A 61 -18.88 14.46 -3.02
N ARG A 62 -19.94 15.27 -3.05
CA ARG A 62 -20.25 16.24 -1.98
C ARG A 62 -20.54 15.60 -0.62
N GLY A 63 -21.02 14.35 -0.62
CA GLY A 63 -21.32 13.56 0.57
C GLY A 63 -20.17 12.65 0.98
N GLY A 64 -18.99 12.76 0.37
CA GLY A 64 -17.82 11.91 0.66
C GLY A 64 -17.86 10.53 0.01
N ASN A 65 -18.88 10.23 -0.82
CA ASN A 65 -19.04 8.90 -1.41
C ASN A 65 -18.07 8.70 -2.59
N TYR A 66 -17.56 7.49 -2.77
CA TYR A 66 -16.77 7.08 -3.92
C TYR A 66 -17.15 5.68 -4.40
N GLN A 67 -16.77 5.37 -5.65
CA GLN A 67 -16.85 4.04 -6.25
C GLN A 67 -15.62 3.81 -7.12
N VAL A 68 -14.96 2.65 -6.99
CA VAL A 68 -13.75 2.28 -7.74
C VAL A 68 -13.78 0.79 -8.10
N PRO A 69 -13.38 0.37 -9.30
CA PRO A 69 -13.32 -1.05 -9.65
C PRO A 69 -12.28 -1.78 -8.81
N VAL A 70 -12.53 -3.05 -8.48
CA VAL A 70 -11.60 -3.92 -7.76
C VAL A 70 -11.62 -5.34 -8.33
N SER A 71 -10.44 -5.95 -8.38
CA SER A 71 -10.24 -7.40 -8.57
C SER A 71 -10.29 -8.12 -7.22
N GLU A 72 -10.33 -9.45 -7.22
CA GLU A 72 -10.19 -10.29 -6.01
C GLU A 72 -8.81 -10.19 -5.32
N ASP A 73 -7.93 -9.36 -5.85
CA ASP A 73 -6.66 -8.97 -5.25
C ASP A 73 -6.48 -7.47 -5.48
N ALA A 74 -6.91 -6.65 -4.52
CA ALA A 74 -6.89 -5.21 -4.63
C ALA A 74 -6.75 -4.54 -3.26
N ILE A 75 -6.05 -3.42 -3.21
CA ILE A 75 -6.02 -2.54 -2.05
C ILE A 75 -6.67 -1.22 -2.41
N VAL A 76 -7.78 -0.91 -1.75
CA VAL A 76 -8.48 0.38 -1.86
C VAL A 76 -7.92 1.31 -0.80
N PHE A 77 -7.48 2.52 -1.16
CA PHE A 77 -6.88 3.44 -0.21
C PHE A 77 -7.16 4.92 -0.51
N VAL A 78 -7.12 5.73 0.55
CA VAL A 78 -7.27 7.18 0.46
C VAL A 78 -5.92 7.86 0.30
N ILE A 79 -5.80 8.70 -0.73
CA ILE A 79 -4.68 9.62 -0.86
C ILE A 79 -4.94 10.79 0.09
N LYS A 80 -4.20 10.80 1.22
CA LYS A 80 -4.41 11.78 2.29
C LYS A 80 -4.33 13.21 1.74
N PRO A 81 -5.41 14.01 1.83
CA PRO A 81 -5.38 15.41 1.43
C PRO A 81 -4.66 16.26 2.49
N ARG A 82 -4.17 17.43 2.06
CA ARG A 82 -3.61 18.44 2.96
C ARG A 82 -4.63 18.87 4.02
N GLY A 83 -4.17 19.07 5.25
CA GLY A 83 -5.01 19.55 6.37
C GLY A 83 -5.82 18.45 7.05
N TRP A 84 -5.53 17.20 6.72
CA TRP A 84 -6.16 16.01 7.28
C TRP A 84 -5.09 15.04 7.76
N MET A 85 -5.47 14.09 8.60
CA MET A 85 -4.65 12.95 8.96
C MET A 85 -5.47 11.68 8.90
N ASN A 86 -4.83 10.60 8.45
CA ASN A 86 -5.37 9.26 8.65
C ASN A 86 -5.22 8.89 10.14
N PRO A 87 -6.13 8.08 10.71
CA PRO A 87 -5.84 7.44 11.99
C PRO A 87 -4.57 6.61 11.91
N VAL A 88 -3.95 6.39 13.05
CA VAL A 88 -2.81 5.46 13.19
C VAL A 88 -3.23 4.29 14.07
N GLY A 89 -2.63 3.12 13.86
CA GLY A 89 -2.83 1.99 14.74
C GLY A 89 -2.42 2.32 16.18
N PRO A 90 -3.18 1.87 17.19
CA PRO A 90 -2.74 1.94 18.58
C PRO A 90 -1.41 1.20 18.74
N GLY A 91 -0.39 1.87 19.28
CA GLY A 91 0.91 1.27 19.62
C GLY A 91 1.92 1.16 18.48
N ASP A 92 1.52 1.27 17.22
CA ASP A 92 2.39 0.93 16.08
C ASP A 92 2.67 2.08 15.10
N SER A 93 1.88 3.17 15.19
CA SER A 93 2.01 4.38 14.37
C SER A 93 1.93 4.18 12.84
N VAL A 94 1.44 3.03 12.36
CA VAL A 94 1.19 2.80 10.94
C VAL A 94 -0.16 3.45 10.54
N PRO A 95 -0.20 4.33 9.53
CA PRO A 95 -1.43 4.96 9.08
C PRO A 95 -2.49 3.94 8.61
N ARG A 96 -3.73 4.12 9.04
CA ARG A 96 -4.91 3.35 8.64
C ARG A 96 -5.67 4.12 7.56
N PHE A 97 -5.32 3.86 6.29
CA PHE A 97 -5.86 4.59 5.14
C PHE A 97 -6.29 3.69 3.99
N TYR A 98 -6.32 2.38 4.22
CA TYR A 98 -6.53 1.37 3.19
C TYR A 98 -7.43 0.23 3.67
N HIS A 99 -7.97 -0.51 2.72
CA HIS A 99 -8.68 -1.76 2.88
C HIS A 99 -8.12 -2.76 1.87
N ILE A 100 -7.67 -3.92 2.34
CA ILE A 100 -7.23 -5.02 1.49
C ILE A 100 -8.45 -5.88 1.17
N HIS A 101 -8.71 -6.07 -0.11
CA HIS A 101 -9.72 -6.98 -0.64
C HIS A 101 -9.00 -8.15 -1.30
N LYS A 102 -8.92 -9.26 -0.57
CA LYS A 102 -8.32 -10.53 -1.00
C LYS A 102 -9.19 -11.68 -0.47
N PRO A 103 -10.36 -11.96 -1.07
CA PRO A 103 -11.36 -12.87 -0.50
C PRO A 103 -10.83 -14.27 -0.20
N GLY A 104 -9.98 -14.80 -1.08
CA GLY A 104 -9.31 -16.09 -0.90
C GLY A 104 -8.07 -16.06 -0.01
N GLY A 105 -7.59 -14.87 0.38
CA GLY A 105 -6.33 -14.67 1.08
C GLY A 105 -5.11 -14.91 0.18
N SER A 106 -3.94 -14.75 0.79
CA SER A 106 -2.66 -15.04 0.16
C SER A 106 -2.41 -16.55 0.04
N PRO A 107 -1.60 -16.98 -0.94
CA PRO A 107 -1.12 -18.36 -0.99
C PRO A 107 -0.34 -18.72 0.29
N GLU A 108 -0.22 -20.03 0.55
CA GLU A 108 0.65 -20.51 1.62
C GLU A 108 2.12 -20.21 1.27
N MET A 109 2.79 -19.50 2.18
CA MET A 109 4.18 -19.06 2.07
C MET A 109 4.82 -19.13 3.46
N ARG A 110 6.15 -19.19 3.52
CA ARG A 110 6.97 -19.24 4.74
C ARG A 110 6.58 -18.12 5.71
N HIS A 111 6.44 -16.91 5.19
CA HIS A 111 5.90 -15.77 5.91
C HIS A 111 4.47 -15.56 5.43
N ALA A 112 3.50 -15.64 6.35
CA ALA A 112 2.11 -15.57 5.98
C ALA A 112 1.75 -14.18 5.43
N GLY A 113 1.13 -14.15 4.27
CA GLY A 113 0.54 -12.95 3.68
C GLY A 113 -0.78 -12.55 4.34
N VAL A 114 -1.68 -11.96 3.56
CA VAL A 114 -3.00 -11.49 3.97
C VAL A 114 -3.93 -12.70 4.20
N PRO A 115 -4.56 -12.84 5.38
CA PRO A 115 -5.57 -13.88 5.59
C PRO A 115 -6.82 -13.62 4.72
N PRO A 116 -7.66 -14.64 4.45
CA PRO A 116 -8.91 -14.45 3.70
C PRO A 116 -9.75 -13.29 4.23
N THR A 117 -9.99 -12.27 3.40
CA THR A 117 -10.73 -11.08 3.80
C THR A 117 -12.24 -11.28 3.75
N GLY A 118 -12.69 -12.38 3.14
CA GLY A 118 -14.10 -12.61 2.81
C GLY A 118 -14.57 -11.77 1.61
N PRO A 119 -15.88 -11.79 1.29
CA PRO A 119 -16.45 -11.06 0.17
C PRO A 119 -16.27 -9.54 0.32
N LEU A 120 -16.37 -8.81 -0.78
CA LEU A 120 -16.32 -7.36 -0.77
C LEU A 120 -17.40 -6.80 0.19
N PRO A 121 -17.05 -5.98 1.19
CA PRO A 121 -18.03 -5.43 2.10
C PRO A 121 -18.97 -4.44 1.40
N ALA A 122 -20.16 -4.23 1.97
CA ALA A 122 -21.16 -3.32 1.43
C ALA A 122 -20.68 -1.86 1.36
N SER A 123 -19.75 -1.47 2.24
CA SER A 123 -19.09 -0.16 2.28
C SER A 123 -17.68 -0.29 2.82
N ILE A 124 -16.73 0.43 2.21
CA ILE A 124 -15.37 0.63 2.69
C ILE A 124 -15.23 2.10 3.07
N ASP A 125 -15.41 2.40 4.36
CA ASP A 125 -15.42 3.77 4.86
C ASP A 125 -14.06 4.18 5.42
N PHE A 126 -13.63 5.40 5.12
CA PHE A 126 -12.32 5.91 5.50
C PHE A 126 -12.44 7.14 6.41
N PRO A 127 -12.04 7.03 7.69
CA PRO A 127 -11.97 8.18 8.59
C PRO A 127 -10.81 9.11 8.21
N LEU A 128 -11.07 10.41 8.25
CA LEU A 128 -10.05 11.45 8.26
C LEU A 128 -10.29 12.37 9.45
N ARG A 129 -9.20 12.77 10.11
CA ARG A 129 -9.25 13.78 11.17
C ARG A 129 -8.63 15.07 10.69
N ARG A 130 -9.20 16.22 11.06
CA ARG A 130 -8.60 17.51 10.72
C ARG A 130 -7.27 17.69 11.44
N GLN A 131 -6.25 18.11 10.69
CA GLN A 131 -4.92 18.39 11.22
C GLN A 131 -4.42 19.73 10.70
N LYS A 132 -3.82 20.55 11.56
CA LYS A 132 -3.09 21.73 11.11
C LYS A 132 -1.74 21.31 10.56
N GLU A 133 -1.42 21.75 9.34
CA GLU A 133 -0.15 21.45 8.69
C GLU A 133 0.60 22.73 8.32
N GLY A 134 1.86 22.81 8.74
CA GLY A 134 2.74 23.93 8.44
C GLY A 134 3.20 23.97 6.98
N LYS A 135 3.59 25.15 6.50
CA LYS A 135 4.30 25.30 5.21
C LYS A 135 5.76 24.82 5.28
N ARG A 136 6.33 24.83 6.49
CA ARG A 136 7.65 24.28 6.82
C ARG A 136 7.42 23.21 7.88
N PHE A 137 8.07 22.08 7.72
CA PHE A 137 7.94 20.92 8.59
C PHE A 137 9.22 20.08 8.49
N LYS A 138 9.42 19.17 9.44
CA LYS A 138 10.54 18.22 9.45
C LYS A 138 10.01 16.81 9.31
N VAL A 139 10.76 15.95 8.63
CA VAL A 139 10.46 14.54 8.45
C VAL A 139 11.69 13.76 8.87
N LEU A 140 11.51 12.67 9.61
CA LEU A 140 12.59 11.71 9.83
C LEU A 140 12.68 10.80 8.61
N CYS A 141 13.88 10.65 8.06
CA CYS A 141 14.11 9.79 6.90
C CYS A 141 15.26 8.84 7.23
N MET A 142 14.99 7.55 7.14
CA MET A 142 15.97 6.48 7.27
C MET A 142 15.78 5.48 6.15
N GLY A 143 16.78 4.64 5.92
CA GLY A 143 16.70 3.47 5.05
C GLY A 143 17.52 2.37 5.69
N ASP A 144 17.28 1.14 5.27
CA ASP A 144 18.17 0.02 5.56
C ASP A 144 18.33 -0.22 7.06
N THR A 145 17.23 -0.17 7.82
CA THR A 145 17.24 -0.63 9.22
C THR A 145 17.65 -2.10 9.27
N GLN A 146 17.18 -2.87 8.28
CA GLN A 146 17.64 -4.20 7.88
C GLN A 146 17.82 -5.15 9.08
N THR A 147 16.93 -5.02 10.08
CA THR A 147 17.02 -5.77 11.32
C THR A 147 16.72 -7.24 11.05
N ARG A 148 17.63 -8.13 11.43
CA ARG A 148 17.54 -9.58 11.21
C ARG A 148 16.65 -10.30 12.22
N ASN A 149 16.50 -9.73 13.40
CA ASN A 149 15.83 -10.35 14.55
C ASN A 149 15.47 -9.28 15.60
N VAL A 150 14.82 -9.72 16.68
CA VAL A 150 14.38 -8.84 17.78
C VAL A 150 15.55 -8.15 18.50
N ASP A 151 16.72 -8.78 18.62
CA ASP A 151 17.88 -8.16 19.26
C ASP A 151 18.38 -6.95 18.44
N GLU A 152 18.43 -7.08 17.12
CA GLU A 152 18.79 -5.96 16.24
C GLU A 152 17.73 -4.84 16.24
N VAL A 153 16.44 -5.19 16.41
CA VAL A 153 15.38 -4.19 16.66
C VAL A 153 15.64 -3.43 17.96
N GLN A 154 16.12 -4.09 19.02
CA GLN A 154 16.51 -3.41 20.27
C GLN A 154 17.75 -2.53 20.09
N PHE A 155 18.70 -2.90 19.24
CA PHE A 155 19.83 -2.02 18.91
C PHE A 155 19.36 -0.77 18.18
N LEU A 156 18.42 -0.89 17.24
CA LEU A 156 17.77 0.26 16.59
C LEU A 156 17.09 1.17 17.63
N ALA A 157 16.31 0.58 18.55
CA ALA A 157 15.61 1.30 19.60
C ALA A 157 16.57 2.10 20.50
N ASN A 158 17.59 1.43 21.03
CA ASN A 158 18.50 2.00 22.02
C ASN A 158 19.56 2.92 21.41
N GLY A 159 19.94 2.67 20.15
CA GLY A 159 21.02 3.41 19.49
C GLY A 159 20.53 4.61 18.69
N LEU A 160 19.40 4.50 17.99
CA LEU A 160 18.89 5.55 17.11
C LEU A 160 17.60 6.17 17.64
N LEU A 161 16.59 5.36 17.97
CA LEU A 161 15.27 5.91 18.32
C LEU A 161 15.28 6.65 19.65
N ALA A 162 16.09 6.21 20.62
CA ALA A 162 16.27 6.90 21.90
C ALA A 162 16.70 8.37 21.73
N GLU A 163 17.56 8.67 20.76
CA GLU A 163 18.03 10.03 20.45
C GLU A 163 16.97 10.87 19.72
N LEU A 164 15.91 10.23 19.19
CA LEU A 164 14.83 10.86 18.45
C LEU A 164 13.58 11.11 19.32
N HIS A 165 13.59 10.68 20.59
CA HIS A 165 12.51 10.95 21.53
C HIS A 165 12.27 12.46 21.68
N GLY A 166 11.01 12.89 21.56
CA GLY A 166 10.63 14.30 21.62
C GLY A 166 10.91 15.10 20.34
N THR A 167 11.19 14.42 19.21
CA THR A 167 11.32 15.06 17.89
C THR A 167 10.10 15.93 17.55
N ASP A 168 10.36 17.02 16.81
CA ASP A 168 9.33 17.88 16.21
C ASP A 168 9.00 17.48 14.76
N ALA A 169 9.49 16.32 14.31
CA ALA A 169 9.11 15.74 13.04
C ALA A 169 7.63 15.38 13.00
N VAL A 170 7.00 15.57 11.84
CA VAL A 170 5.56 15.39 11.66
C VAL A 170 5.16 13.98 11.25
N PHE A 171 6.13 13.22 10.72
CA PHE A 171 6.06 11.80 10.40
C PHE A 171 7.49 11.30 10.10
N GLY A 172 7.66 9.99 10.06
CA GLY A 172 8.89 9.32 9.65
C GLY A 172 8.72 8.48 8.37
N ILE A 173 9.81 8.25 7.67
CA ILE A 173 9.92 7.40 6.47
C ILE A 173 11.05 6.40 6.65
N VAL A 174 10.80 5.13 6.30
CA VAL A 174 11.84 4.12 6.06
C VAL A 174 11.86 3.78 4.57
N LEU A 175 13.00 3.99 3.90
CA LEU A 175 13.18 3.90 2.45
C LEU A 175 13.50 2.48 1.93
N GLY A 176 12.97 1.45 2.59
CA GLY A 176 13.20 0.05 2.23
C GLY A 176 14.25 -0.63 3.09
N ASP A 177 14.32 -1.95 2.89
CA ASP A 177 15.09 -2.90 3.70
C ASP A 177 14.79 -2.68 5.18
N ASN A 178 13.50 -2.76 5.50
CA ASN A 178 12.98 -2.61 6.84
C ASN A 178 13.52 -3.76 7.72
N VAL A 179 13.54 -4.99 7.18
CA VAL A 179 14.13 -6.19 7.78
C VAL A 179 15.04 -6.90 6.79
N PHE A 180 15.76 -7.94 7.26
CA PHE A 180 16.65 -8.74 6.42
C PHE A 180 16.07 -10.13 6.13
N ASP A 181 15.13 -10.22 5.18
CA ASP A 181 14.44 -11.42 4.68
C ASP A 181 13.55 -12.17 5.70
N ASP A 182 13.77 -12.01 7.00
CA ASP A 182 12.87 -12.55 8.03
C ASP A 182 11.71 -11.58 8.30
N LEU A 183 10.63 -11.74 7.55
CA LEU A 183 9.45 -10.89 7.64
C LEU A 183 8.68 -11.06 8.96
N SER A 184 9.03 -12.05 9.81
CA SER A 184 8.48 -12.14 11.17
C SER A 184 8.90 -10.96 12.06
N VAL A 185 9.97 -10.26 11.67
CA VAL A 185 10.52 -9.10 12.38
C VAL A 185 9.73 -7.82 12.12
N PHE A 186 8.82 -7.78 11.13
CA PHE A 186 7.99 -6.60 10.89
C PHE A 186 7.17 -6.17 12.11
N ALA A 187 6.55 -7.12 12.82
CA ALA A 187 5.72 -6.80 13.98
C ALA A 187 6.52 -6.10 15.11
N PRO A 188 7.63 -6.69 15.63
CA PRO A 188 8.42 -6.02 16.67
C PRO A 188 9.09 -4.72 16.18
N LEU A 189 9.48 -4.63 14.90
CA LEU A 189 10.00 -3.39 14.32
C LEU A 189 8.94 -2.28 14.37
N VAL A 190 7.73 -2.58 13.87
CA VAL A 190 6.61 -1.64 13.80
C VAL A 190 6.19 -1.16 15.20
N GLU A 191 6.11 -2.06 16.19
CA GLU A 191 5.87 -1.70 17.59
C GLU A 191 6.96 -0.76 18.14
N THR A 192 8.23 -1.09 17.88
CA THR A 192 9.39 -0.31 18.35
C THR A 192 9.42 1.10 17.74
N MET A 193 9.20 1.21 16.42
CA MET A 193 9.11 2.48 15.71
C MET A 193 7.93 3.32 16.19
N GLY A 194 6.83 2.66 16.56
CA GLY A 194 5.63 3.28 17.12
C GLY A 194 5.88 4.06 18.42
N GLY A 195 6.91 3.70 19.19
CA GLY A 195 7.30 4.36 20.43
C GLY A 195 7.65 5.84 20.30
N LEU A 196 8.00 6.32 19.11
CA LEU A 196 8.27 7.73 18.84
C LEU A 196 7.00 8.61 18.77
N GLY A 197 5.82 8.00 18.69
CA GLY A 197 4.55 8.73 18.71
C GLY A 197 4.26 9.58 17.47
N ILE A 198 4.98 9.34 16.37
CA ILE A 198 4.74 9.96 15.06
C ILE A 198 4.35 8.91 14.02
N PRO A 199 3.52 9.23 13.01
CA PRO A 199 3.18 8.28 11.96
C PRO A 199 4.42 7.84 11.17
N TRP A 200 4.50 6.56 10.81
CA TRP A 200 5.57 6.01 9.97
C TRP A 200 5.07 5.55 8.61
N ARG A 201 5.84 5.85 7.57
CA ARG A 201 5.61 5.43 6.18
C ARG A 201 6.75 4.51 5.76
N HIS A 202 6.43 3.30 5.32
CA HIS A 202 7.41 2.30 4.93
C HIS A 202 7.37 2.11 3.41
N VAL A 203 8.55 2.13 2.80
CA VAL A 203 8.79 1.72 1.42
C VAL A 203 9.32 0.27 1.48
N PRO A 204 8.90 -0.64 0.60
CA PRO A 204 9.51 -1.97 0.52
C PRO A 204 10.89 -1.89 -0.15
N GLY A 205 11.89 -2.55 0.45
CA GLY A 205 13.19 -2.83 -0.17
C GLY A 205 13.30 -4.28 -0.67
N ASN A 206 14.45 -4.67 -1.19
CA ASN A 206 14.60 -5.99 -1.77
C ASN A 206 14.54 -7.14 -0.75
N HIS A 207 14.79 -6.86 0.52
CA HIS A 207 14.70 -7.85 1.61
C HIS A 207 13.30 -7.97 2.25
N ASP A 208 12.35 -7.12 1.84
CA ASP A 208 11.04 -7.01 2.47
C ASP A 208 9.94 -7.86 1.80
N HIS A 209 10.31 -8.90 1.03
CA HIS A 209 9.41 -9.64 0.15
C HIS A 209 9.35 -11.15 0.45
N ASN A 210 8.22 -11.77 0.12
CA ASN A 210 8.00 -13.21 0.10
C ASN A 210 8.77 -13.86 -1.06
N HIS A 211 10.01 -14.29 -0.81
CA HIS A 211 10.87 -14.92 -1.83
C HIS A 211 10.33 -16.27 -2.35
N ASP A 212 9.49 -16.94 -1.58
CA ASP A 212 8.83 -18.20 -1.94
C ASP A 212 7.44 -18.01 -2.58
N ALA A 213 7.05 -16.77 -2.89
CA ALA A 213 5.76 -16.48 -3.52
C ALA A 213 5.63 -17.18 -4.89
N PRO A 214 4.47 -17.81 -5.18
CA PRO A 214 4.25 -18.52 -6.44
C PRO A 214 3.99 -17.59 -7.63
N THR A 215 3.70 -16.31 -7.39
CA THR A 215 3.42 -15.29 -8.42
C THR A 215 4.03 -13.95 -8.02
N ALA A 216 4.28 -13.08 -9.00
CA ALA A 216 4.85 -11.75 -8.74
C ALA A 216 3.93 -10.89 -7.87
N ALA A 217 2.61 -11.04 -8.05
CA ALA A 217 1.59 -10.30 -7.29
C ALA A 217 1.51 -10.73 -5.82
N ALA A 218 2.04 -11.90 -5.45
CA ALA A 218 2.07 -12.36 -4.06
C ALA A 218 3.41 -12.05 -3.35
N THR A 219 4.37 -11.41 -4.03
CA THR A 219 5.71 -11.19 -3.48
C THR A 219 5.75 -10.17 -2.35
N ASP A 220 4.77 -9.26 -2.27
CA ASP A 220 4.66 -8.25 -1.22
C ASP A 220 3.49 -8.48 -0.27
N ASP A 221 2.80 -9.63 -0.35
CA ASP A 221 1.60 -9.91 0.46
C ASP A 221 1.84 -9.81 1.98
N THR A 222 3.00 -10.27 2.48
CA THR A 222 3.33 -10.07 3.90
C THR A 222 3.61 -8.61 4.21
N PHE A 223 4.31 -7.87 3.34
CA PHE A 223 4.52 -6.43 3.51
C PHE A 223 3.17 -5.69 3.55
N GLU A 224 2.28 -5.98 2.61
CA GLU A 224 0.98 -5.33 2.48
C GLU A 224 0.09 -5.55 3.70
N ARG A 225 0.15 -6.76 4.28
CA ARG A 225 -0.54 -7.06 5.54
C ARG A 225 -0.12 -6.14 6.69
N PHE A 226 1.17 -5.79 6.80
CA PHE A 226 1.69 -4.98 7.90
C PHE A 226 1.61 -3.48 7.64
N PHE A 227 1.92 -3.06 6.41
CA PHE A 227 2.13 -1.65 6.07
C PHE A 227 1.05 -1.05 5.14
N GLY A 228 0.24 -1.89 4.52
CA GLY A 228 -0.73 -1.48 3.50
C GLY A 228 -0.15 -1.45 2.09
N PRO A 229 -0.73 -0.67 1.16
CA PRO A 229 -0.35 -0.73 -0.24
C PRO A 229 1.16 -0.47 -0.44
N SER A 230 1.81 -1.26 -1.29
CA SER A 230 3.25 -1.13 -1.58
C SER A 230 3.58 0.09 -2.45
N HIS A 231 2.57 0.70 -3.08
CA HIS A 231 2.65 2.01 -3.73
C HIS A 231 1.39 2.85 -3.48
N TYR A 232 1.58 4.13 -3.17
CA TYR A 232 0.51 5.08 -2.88
C TYR A 232 1.06 6.51 -2.84
N SER A 233 0.19 7.51 -2.68
CA SER A 233 0.59 8.90 -2.51
C SER A 233 -0.12 9.56 -1.34
N PHE A 234 0.43 10.68 -0.86
CA PHE A 234 -0.20 11.50 0.17
C PHE A 234 0.34 12.93 0.11
N ASN A 235 -0.45 13.89 0.61
CA ASN A 235 -0.02 15.27 0.75
C ASN A 235 0.33 15.59 2.20
N TYR A 236 1.35 16.40 2.44
CA TYR A 236 1.57 17.04 3.73
C TYR A 236 2.04 18.48 3.50
N GLY A 237 1.31 19.45 4.05
CA GLY A 237 1.61 20.86 3.79
C GLY A 237 1.58 21.15 2.28
N PRO A 238 2.59 21.83 1.71
CA PRO A 238 2.68 22.10 0.28
C PRO A 238 3.33 20.98 -0.56
N VAL A 239 3.61 19.80 0.03
CA VAL A 239 4.39 18.74 -0.64
C VAL A 239 3.51 17.53 -0.93
N HIS A 240 3.69 16.97 -2.12
CA HIS A 240 3.11 15.71 -2.55
C HIS A 240 4.17 14.60 -2.47
N PHE A 241 3.89 13.53 -1.73
CA PHE A 241 4.80 12.39 -1.56
C PHE A 241 4.22 11.19 -2.29
N ILE A 242 5.07 10.45 -2.99
CA ILE A 242 4.70 9.25 -3.73
C ILE A 242 5.61 8.12 -3.29
N VAL A 243 5.03 7.07 -2.72
CA VAL A 243 5.70 5.81 -2.37
C VAL A 243 5.56 4.84 -3.53
N LEU A 244 6.68 4.27 -3.98
CA LEU A 244 6.72 3.35 -5.12
C LEU A 244 7.47 2.07 -4.72
N ASN A 245 6.85 0.91 -4.94
CA ASN A 245 7.54 -0.37 -4.89
C ASN A 245 8.21 -0.64 -6.24
N ASN A 246 9.49 -0.32 -6.33
CA ASN A 246 10.27 -0.51 -7.55
C ASN A 246 11.13 -1.79 -7.56
N ILE A 247 10.88 -2.73 -6.65
CA ILE A 247 11.52 -4.04 -6.63
C ILE A 247 10.68 -5.03 -7.45
N ARG A 248 11.33 -5.76 -8.36
CA ARG A 248 10.69 -6.84 -9.13
C ARG A 248 11.48 -8.13 -8.98
N HIS A 249 10.98 -9.03 -8.15
CA HIS A 249 11.57 -10.36 -7.94
C HIS A 249 11.33 -11.29 -9.12
N ASN A 250 12.33 -12.09 -9.45
CA ASN A 250 12.25 -13.09 -10.49
C ASN A 250 11.59 -14.37 -9.95
N VAL A 251 10.26 -14.45 -9.93
CA VAL A 251 9.51 -15.61 -9.38
C VAL A 251 10.11 -16.96 -9.79
N GLY A 252 10.42 -17.81 -8.81
CA GLY A 252 11.03 -19.12 -9.00
C GLY A 252 12.53 -19.12 -9.32
N LYS A 253 13.21 -17.97 -9.22
CA LYS A 253 14.66 -17.81 -9.39
C LYS A 253 15.20 -16.81 -8.37
N ASP A 254 16.48 -16.92 -8.08
CA ASP A 254 17.16 -15.91 -7.26
C ASP A 254 17.33 -14.60 -8.04
N GLY A 255 17.15 -13.47 -7.34
CA GLY A 255 17.45 -12.13 -7.84
C GLY A 255 16.21 -11.29 -8.19
N TYR A 256 16.45 -9.99 -8.34
CA TYR A 256 15.46 -8.97 -8.64
C TYR A 256 16.02 -7.93 -9.63
N HIS A 257 15.14 -7.12 -10.18
CA HIS A 257 15.50 -5.94 -10.98
C HIS A 257 14.63 -4.73 -10.59
N GLY A 258 15.00 -3.54 -11.07
CA GLY A 258 14.27 -2.32 -10.82
C GLY A 258 13.18 -2.08 -11.87
N GLY A 259 11.93 -1.91 -11.45
CA GLY A 259 10.84 -1.64 -12.38
C GLY A 259 9.53 -1.28 -11.69
N LEU A 260 8.69 -0.48 -12.36
CA LEU A 260 7.37 -0.08 -11.86
C LEU A 260 6.26 -0.87 -12.56
N GLY A 261 6.48 -1.29 -13.80
CA GLY A 261 5.47 -1.96 -14.59
C GLY A 261 4.23 -1.09 -14.86
N GLU A 262 3.32 -1.61 -15.69
CA GLU A 262 2.23 -0.82 -16.23
C GLU A 262 1.26 -0.30 -15.17
N ARG A 263 0.98 -1.10 -14.14
CA ARG A 263 0.03 -0.76 -13.07
C ARG A 263 0.48 0.44 -12.25
N GLN A 264 1.73 0.45 -11.77
CA GLN A 264 2.23 1.60 -11.00
C GLN A 264 2.49 2.82 -11.89
N LEU A 265 2.92 2.63 -13.15
CA LEU A 265 3.03 3.74 -14.10
C LEU A 265 1.67 4.39 -14.40
N ALA A 266 0.60 3.60 -14.51
CA ALA A 266 -0.77 4.11 -14.66
C ALA A 266 -1.21 4.88 -13.41
N PHE A 267 -0.98 4.33 -12.21
CA PHE A 267 -1.21 5.04 -10.95
C PHE A 267 -0.48 6.38 -10.92
N LEU A 268 0.82 6.40 -11.22
CA LEU A 268 1.64 7.61 -11.20
C LEU A 268 1.10 8.69 -12.15
N ARG A 269 0.70 8.31 -13.38
CA ARG A 269 0.09 9.25 -14.34
C ARG A 269 -1.23 9.81 -13.82
N ASN A 270 -2.09 8.95 -13.27
CA ASN A 270 -3.38 9.35 -12.73
C ASN A 270 -3.24 10.26 -11.49
N ASP A 271 -2.27 9.97 -10.63
CA ASP A 271 -1.97 10.72 -9.40
C ASP A 271 -1.42 12.11 -9.73
N LEU A 272 -0.41 12.18 -10.59
CA LEU A 272 0.21 13.43 -11.01
C LEU A 272 -0.75 14.35 -11.78
N ALA A 273 -1.79 13.82 -12.44
CA ALA A 273 -2.84 14.61 -13.07
C ALA A 273 -3.64 15.46 -12.06
N HIS A 274 -3.58 15.14 -10.77
CA HIS A 274 -4.22 15.90 -9.69
C HIS A 274 -3.27 16.81 -8.92
N VAL A 275 -1.96 16.75 -9.20
CA VAL A 275 -0.94 17.59 -8.56
C VAL A 275 -0.89 18.95 -9.23
N SER A 276 -0.89 20.03 -8.43
CA SER A 276 -0.86 21.38 -8.99
C SER A 276 0.49 21.69 -9.64
N PRO A 277 0.53 22.40 -10.79
CA PRO A 277 1.78 22.86 -11.37
C PRO A 277 2.64 23.62 -10.35
N GLY A 278 3.90 23.21 -10.19
CA GLY A 278 4.84 23.80 -9.24
C GLY A 278 4.72 23.31 -7.79
N GLN A 279 3.82 22.39 -7.49
CA GLN A 279 3.83 21.66 -6.22
C GLN A 279 5.07 20.76 -6.15
N LEU A 280 5.78 20.76 -5.01
CA LEU A 280 6.93 19.88 -4.82
C LEU A 280 6.44 18.43 -4.77
N VAL A 281 6.99 17.59 -5.64
CA VAL A 281 6.80 16.14 -5.63
C VAL A 281 8.06 15.48 -5.07
N VAL A 282 7.89 14.58 -4.11
CA VAL A 282 8.96 13.77 -3.52
C VAL A 282 8.64 12.30 -3.79
N LEU A 283 9.53 11.64 -4.53
CA LEU A 283 9.44 10.19 -4.77
C LEU A 283 10.21 9.44 -3.68
N LEU A 284 9.57 8.41 -3.11
CA LEU A 284 10.11 7.53 -2.08
C LEU A 284 10.17 6.12 -2.67
N MET A 285 11.38 5.63 -2.91
CA MET A 285 11.64 4.35 -3.59
C MET A 285 12.99 3.79 -3.15
N HIS A 286 13.21 2.49 -3.32
CA HIS A 286 14.41 1.82 -2.82
C HIS A 286 15.53 1.75 -3.88
N ILE A 287 15.23 1.31 -5.10
CA ILE A 287 16.20 1.35 -6.21
C ILE A 287 16.29 2.77 -6.78
N PRO A 288 17.48 3.31 -7.10
CA PRO A 288 17.59 4.62 -7.75
C PRO A 288 16.82 4.68 -9.07
N VAL A 289 16.12 5.80 -9.31
CA VAL A 289 15.25 6.00 -10.50
C VAL A 289 15.96 5.77 -11.85
N MET A 290 17.28 6.01 -11.90
CA MET A 290 18.11 5.83 -13.10
C MET A 290 18.42 4.36 -13.43
N SER A 291 18.12 3.45 -12.49
CA SER A 291 18.37 2.02 -12.59
C SER A 291 17.10 1.21 -12.85
N LEU A 292 16.01 1.87 -13.25
CA LEU A 292 14.74 1.21 -13.54
C LEU A 292 14.66 0.82 -15.02
N ASP A 293 14.11 -0.34 -15.31
CA ASP A 293 13.87 -0.77 -16.68
C ASP A 293 12.90 0.18 -17.40
N ASP A 294 12.00 0.80 -16.64
CA ASP A 294 10.98 1.73 -17.11
C ASP A 294 11.43 3.21 -17.09
N THR A 295 12.71 3.54 -16.87
CA THR A 295 13.16 4.94 -16.67
C THR A 295 12.74 5.89 -17.81
N ARG A 296 12.59 5.39 -19.04
CA ARG A 296 12.13 6.23 -20.19
C ARG A 296 10.65 6.59 -20.15
N ALA A 297 9.84 5.86 -19.38
CA ALA A 297 8.40 6.09 -19.25
C ALA A 297 8.04 7.02 -18.07
N LEU A 298 9.02 7.32 -17.21
CA LEU A 298 8.98 8.28 -16.10
C LEU A 298 9.32 9.69 -16.59
#